data_AF-A0A538MB04-F1
#
_entry.id   AF-A0A538MB04-F1
#
_cell.length_a   1.000
_cell.length_b   1.000
_cell.length_c   1.000
_cell.angle_alpha   90.00
_cell.angle_beta   90.00
_cell.angle_gamma   90.00
#
_symmetry.space_group_name_H-M   'P 1'
#
loop_
_entity.id
_entity.type
_entity.pdbx_description
1 polymer ?
#
loop_
_entity_poly.entity_id
_entity_poly.type
_entity_poly.pdbx_seq_one_letter_code
_entity_poly.pdbx_strand_id
1 'polypeptide(L)'
;MFRRGRFTDVISRQLDLFIREEADLIRECEEAERAYNNAARDDAEEKYGDYVDVVETGTELLADLRDHFSATLDEETSEAYEDEFNRAVL
;
A
#
# COMPACT_ATOMS: atom_id res chain seq x y z
N MET A 1 -0.51 25.21 -12.47
CA MET A 1 -1.88 24.67 -12.27
C MET A 1 -1.73 23.17 -12.32
N PHE A 2 -1.57 22.51 -11.16
CA PHE A 2 -1.43 21.06 -11.09
C PHE A 2 -2.71 20.46 -11.67
N ARG A 3 -2.60 19.73 -12.80
CA ARG A 3 -3.71 18.91 -13.29
C ARG A 3 -4.00 17.92 -12.17
N ARG A 4 -5.10 18.10 -11.44
CA ARG A 4 -5.69 16.99 -10.70
C ARG A 4 -5.84 15.87 -11.72
N GLY A 5 -5.20 14.74 -11.46
CA GLY A 5 -5.31 13.57 -12.33
C GLY A 5 -6.77 13.13 -12.38
N ARG A 6 -7.12 12.41 -13.45
CA ARG A 6 -8.51 11.99 -13.71
C ARG A 6 -9.05 11.15 -12.54
N PHE A 7 -8.17 10.44 -11.83
CA PHE A 7 -8.53 9.50 -10.78
C PHE A 7 -8.15 9.96 -9.37
N THR A 8 -7.53 11.14 -9.22
CA THR A 8 -6.98 11.61 -7.94
C THR A 8 -8.00 11.54 -6.80
N ASP A 9 -9.25 11.95 -7.05
CA ASP A 9 -10.30 11.94 -6.02
C ASP A 9 -10.77 10.51 -5.67
N VAL A 10 -10.76 9.58 -6.64
CA VAL A 10 -11.13 8.18 -6.40
C VAL A 10 -10.02 7.46 -5.65
N ILE A 11 -8.77 7.60 -6.11
CA ILE A 11 -7.59 7.03 -5.48
C ILE A 11 -7.47 7.51 -4.04
N SER A 12 -7.64 8.81 -3.79
CA SER A 12 -7.60 9.34 -2.42
C SER A 12 -8.64 8.67 -1.51
N ARG A 13 -9.86 8.45 -1.99
CA ARG A 13 -10.90 7.78 -1.21
C ARG A 13 -10.63 6.29 -1.00
N GLN A 14 -10.03 5.62 -1.98
CA GLN A 14 -9.61 4.23 -1.86
C GLN A 14 -8.50 4.07 -0.82
N LEU A 15 -7.51 4.96 -0.84
CA LEU A 15 -6.43 4.96 0.15
C LEU A 15 -6.94 5.35 1.55
N ASP A 16 -7.85 6.32 1.66
CA ASP A 16 -8.51 6.65 2.93
C ASP A 16 -9.28 5.46 3.50
N LEU A 17 -9.95 4.69 2.62
CA LEU A 17 -10.67 3.48 3.00
C LEU A 17 -9.69 2.41 3.49
N PHE A 18 -8.63 2.15 2.73
CA PHE A 18 -7.58 1.20 3.08
C PHE A 18 -6.96 1.51 4.44
N ILE A 19 -6.54 2.77 4.66
CA ILE A 19 -5.94 3.21 5.93
C ILE A 19 -6.90 2.96 7.11
N ARG A 20 -8.19 3.13 6.91
CA ARG A 20 -9.19 2.92 7.95
C ARG A 20 -9.46 1.44 8.23
N GLU A 21 -9.57 0.63 7.18
CA GLU A 21 -9.88 -0.80 7.29
C GLU A 21 -8.68 -1.61 7.76
N GLU A 22 -7.50 -1.30 7.24
CA GLU A 22 -6.23 -1.96 7.55
C GLU A 22 -5.42 -1.20 8.62
N ALA A 23 -6.09 -0.40 9.46
CA ALA A 23 -5.43 0.39 10.51
C ALA A 23 -4.61 -0.49 11.46
N ASP A 24 -5.07 -1.71 11.74
CA ASP A 24 -4.39 -2.65 12.62
C ASP A 24 -3.12 -3.22 11.95
N LEU A 25 -3.20 -3.56 10.66
CA LEU A 25 -2.06 -4.01 9.87
C LEU A 25 -0.99 -2.92 9.72
N ILE A 26 -1.40 -1.67 9.51
CA ILE A 26 -0.48 -0.53 9.45
C ILE A 26 0.23 -0.37 10.80
N ARG A 27 -0.49 -0.48 11.92
CA ARG A 27 0.13 -0.44 13.26
C ARG A 27 1.11 -1.59 13.46
N GLU A 28 0.76 -2.80 13.03
CA GLU A 28 1.64 -3.97 13.08
C GLU A 28 2.91 -3.76 12.26
N CYS A 29 2.79 -3.20 11.05
CA CYS A 29 3.93 -2.85 10.20
C CYS A 29 4.86 -1.86 10.90
N GLU A 30 4.33 -0.80 11.51
CA GLU A 30 5.13 0.16 12.27
C GLU A 30 5.79 -0.47 13.52
N GLU A 31 5.11 -1.41 14.18
CA GLU A 31 5.64 -2.13 15.33
C GLU A 31 6.79 -3.05 14.93
N ALA A 32 6.64 -3.79 13.82
CA ALA A 32 7.67 -4.65 13.27
C ALA A 32 8.89 -3.85 12.79
N GLU A 33 8.68 -2.72 12.12
CA GLU A 33 9.75 -1.81 11.70
C GLU A 33 10.53 -1.29 12.92
N ARG A 34 9.82 -0.86 13.97
CA ARG A 34 10.45 -0.44 15.23
C ARG A 34 11.21 -1.57 15.89
N ALA A 35 10.68 -2.79 15.89
CA ALA A 35 11.36 -3.95 16.45
C ALA A 35 12.66 -4.24 15.70
N TYR A 36 12.63 -4.22 14.37
CA TYR A 36 13.80 -4.36 13.51
C TYR A 36 14.85 -3.27 13.77
N ASN A 37 14.43 -2.00 13.78
CA ASN A 37 15.33 -0.86 14.00
C ASN A 37 16.02 -0.88 15.37
N ASN A 38 15.43 -1.53 16.38
CA ASN A 38 15.98 -1.66 17.72
C ASN A 38 16.66 -3.02 17.98
N ALA A 39 16.62 -3.95 17.03
CA ALA A 39 17.15 -5.30 17.20
C ALA A 39 18.68 -5.29 17.35
N ALA A 40 19.19 -6.19 18.19
CA ALA A 40 20.61 -6.48 18.21
C ALA A 40 21.02 -7.14 16.88
N ARG A 41 22.30 -7.07 16.54
CA ARG A 41 22.82 -7.62 15.27
C ARG A 41 22.44 -9.08 15.04
N ASP A 42 22.40 -9.87 16.10
CA ASP A 42 22.13 -11.31 16.04
C ASP A 42 20.62 -11.60 15.80
N ASP A 43 19.73 -10.66 16.14
CA ASP A 43 18.27 -10.79 15.97
C ASP A 43 17.75 -9.99 14.76
N ALA A 44 18.58 -9.13 14.16
CA ALA A 44 18.17 -8.19 13.12
C ALA A 44 17.64 -8.89 11.85
N GLU A 45 18.16 -10.05 11.50
CA GLU A 45 17.69 -10.83 10.34
C GLU A 45 16.28 -11.37 10.57
N GLU A 46 16.00 -11.94 11.75
CA GLU A 46 14.67 -12.41 12.12
C GLU A 46 13.67 -11.24 12.13
N LYS A 47 14.03 -10.12 12.75
CA LYS A 47 13.15 -8.94 12.81
C LYS A 47 12.94 -8.25 11.48
N TYR A 48 13.92 -8.34 10.58
CA TYR A 48 13.73 -7.90 9.22
C TYR A 48 12.73 -8.80 8.49
N GLY A 49 12.80 -10.12 8.68
CA GLY A 49 11.81 -11.07 8.15
C GLY A 49 10.40 -10.75 8.64
N ASP A 50 10.22 -10.61 9.96
CA ASP A 50 8.94 -10.23 10.57
C ASP A 50 8.37 -8.93 9.95
N TYR A 51 9.23 -7.93 9.70
CA TYR A 51 8.81 -6.67 9.08
C TYR A 51 8.43 -6.83 7.61
N VAL A 52 9.25 -7.55 6.82
CA VAL A 52 8.99 -7.77 5.39
C VAL A 52 7.67 -8.52 5.17
N ASP A 53 7.39 -9.55 5.97
CA ASP A 53 6.16 -10.33 5.85
C ASP A 53 4.89 -9.44 6.00
N VAL A 54 4.92 -8.50 6.95
CA VAL A 54 3.80 -7.57 7.17
C VAL A 54 3.70 -6.54 6.04
N VAL A 55 4.84 -6.03 5.54
CA VAL A 55 4.87 -5.12 4.38
C VAL A 55 4.34 -5.80 3.12
N GLU A 56 4.72 -7.06 2.88
CA GLU A 56 4.23 -7.85 1.75
C GLU A 56 2.71 -8.02 1.84
N THR A 57 2.19 -8.38 3.02
CA THR A 57 0.75 -8.48 3.27
C THR A 57 0.03 -7.17 2.94
N GLY A 58 0.53 -6.02 3.42
CA GLY A 58 -0.08 -4.72 3.13
C GLY A 58 -0.01 -4.34 1.65
N THR A 59 1.08 -4.71 0.97
CA THR A 59 1.27 -4.46 -0.46
C THR A 59 0.31 -5.29 -1.31
N GLU A 60 0.09 -6.55 -0.95
CA GLU A 60 -0.87 -7.43 -1.62
C GLU A 60 -2.30 -6.90 -1.49
N LEU A 61 -2.71 -6.49 -0.29
CA LEU A 61 -4.06 -5.92 -0.08
C LEU A 61 -4.27 -4.61 -0.84
N LEU A 62 -3.24 -3.75 -0.93
CA LEU A 62 -3.29 -2.54 -1.77
C LEU A 62 -3.40 -2.88 -3.26
N ALA A 63 -2.67 -3.89 -3.72
CA ALA A 63 -2.75 -4.37 -5.10
C ALA A 63 -4.14 -4.93 -5.40
N ASP A 64 -4.71 -5.75 -4.52
CA ASP A 64 -6.07 -6.28 -4.66
C ASP A 64 -7.12 -5.15 -4.75
N LEU A 65 -7.01 -4.13 -3.89
CA LEU A 65 -7.88 -2.95 -3.93
C LEU A 65 -7.81 -2.22 -5.28
N ARG A 66 -6.59 -2.04 -5.81
CA ARG A 66 -6.36 -1.44 -7.12
C ARG A 66 -6.98 -2.29 -8.21
N ASP A 67 -6.66 -3.57 -8.25
CA ASP A 67 -7.00 -4.51 -9.31
C ASP A 67 -8.51 -4.74 -9.37
N HIS A 68 -9.20 -4.79 -8.22
CA HIS A 68 -10.64 -4.87 -8.16
C HIS A 68 -11.35 -3.69 -8.84
N PHE A 69 -10.86 -2.47 -8.65
CA PHE A 69 -11.42 -1.31 -9.34
C PHE A 69 -11.02 -1.28 -10.82
N SER A 70 -9.75 -1.59 -11.11
CA SER A 70 -9.20 -1.64 -12.47
C SER A 70 -10.01 -2.57 -13.38
N ALA A 71 -10.41 -3.75 -12.86
CA ALA A 71 -11.21 -4.73 -13.56
C ALA A 71 -12.62 -4.25 -13.98
N THR A 72 -13.08 -3.09 -13.47
CA THR A 72 -14.37 -2.50 -13.86
C THR A 72 -14.28 -1.52 -15.02
N LEU A 73 -13.06 -1.18 -15.45
CA LEU A 73 -12.76 -0.19 -16.48
C LEU A 73 -12.47 -0.86 -17.82
N ASP A 74 -12.53 -0.09 -18.91
CA ASP A 74 -11.96 -0.49 -20.19
C ASP A 74 -10.43 -0.44 -20.15
N GLU A 75 -9.77 -1.20 -21.03
CA GLU A 75 -8.31 -1.41 -21.08
C GLU A 75 -7.49 -0.10 -21.07
N GLU A 76 -7.86 0.89 -21.88
CA GLU A 76 -7.17 2.19 -21.90
C GLU A 76 -7.35 2.95 -20.58
N THR A 77 -8.54 2.85 -19.99
CA THR A 77 -8.88 3.52 -18.74
C THR A 77 -8.25 2.84 -17.53
N SER A 78 -8.14 1.51 -17.52
CA SER A 78 -7.46 0.73 -16.48
C SER A 78 -5.98 1.05 -16.41
N GLU A 79 -5.27 1.06 -17.55
CA GLU A 79 -3.83 1.36 -17.60
C GLU A 79 -3.54 2.76 -17.01
N ALA A 80 -4.33 3.76 -17.42
CA ALA A 80 -4.18 5.12 -16.90
C ALA A 80 -4.49 5.25 -15.41
N TYR A 81 -5.43 4.44 -14.90
CA TYR A 81 -5.77 4.38 -13.48
C TYR A 81 -4.65 3.71 -12.67
N GLU A 82 -4.16 2.55 -13.11
CA GLU A 82 -3.07 1.82 -12.44
C GLU A 82 -1.80 2.66 -12.35
N ASP A 83 -1.45 3.37 -13.42
CA ASP A 83 -0.34 4.32 -13.43
C ASP A 83 -0.50 5.45 -12.42
N GLU A 84 -1.71 6.02 -12.29
CA GLU A 84 -1.99 7.09 -11.33
C GLU A 84 -2.00 6.55 -9.89
N PHE A 85 -2.54 5.35 -9.68
CA PHE A 85 -2.57 4.67 -8.39
C PHE A 85 -1.15 4.36 -7.91
N ASN A 86 -0.33 3.73 -8.76
CA ASN A 86 1.06 3.40 -8.45
C ASN A 86 1.87 4.67 -8.10
N ARG A 87 1.66 5.79 -8.81
CA ARG A 87 2.29 7.07 -8.46
C ARG A 87 1.84 7.65 -7.12
N ALA A 88 0.64 7.32 -6.65
CA ALA A 88 0.13 7.81 -5.38
C ALA A 88 0.69 7.05 -4.16
N VAL A 89 1.21 5.83 -4.37
CA VAL A 89 1.73 4.95 -3.31
C VAL A 89 3.27 4.77 -3.34
N LEU A 90 3.95 5.37 -4.32
CA LEU A 90 5.42 5.44 -4.43
C LEU A 90 5.99 6.62 -3.64
#